data_AF-U6D652-F1
#
_entry.id   AF-U6D652-F1
#
_cell.length_a   1.000
_cell.length_b   1.000
_cell.length_c   1.000
_cell.angle_alpha   90.00
_cell.angle_beta   90.00
_cell.angle_gamma   90.00
#
_symmetry.space_group_name_H-M   'P 1'
#
loop_
_entity.id
_entity.type
_entity.pdbx_description
1 polymer ?
#
loop_
_entity_poly.entity_id
_entity_poly.type
_entity_poly.pdbx_seq_one_letter_code
_entity_poly.pdbx_strand_id
1 'polypeptide(L)'
;MHMKQKSVYQQTQALLYKNFLQKWRMKRESLLEWALPILLGLYMGLFSHVRENMYFPELPPQDLGRADHVNNSVAIVYTPVSELTQEIMNKTAFALLKERTIIGVPNLKSMDKILLDNITGIAGIIFNDTFSYKLKFFQGYYIPFLKEDLFAAHCWNLDDEDHSCSLSKYWSSGFVAVQAAINAALIQITTNHSVVEELMTITAVNMKTLPFMYKDVLQKELFIFYCLLYFSPFIYFVSLNVTKERKKYKDFMKIMGLQKSAFWLSCGLIYATFIFIISIMITVIITSTQIIVMTGFMVIFTLFFLYGLSLIALTFLMSVLLKKTLLTNLVMFLLNIFCGGVGFTVYYRQLPSSLEWILSFCSPFAFTAGMSKIIYLDNTMDGIIFPDPSGDSYVMIATFSVLAFDALFYLALALYFDKILPYGDERHYSPLFFLNSSCFQHQRTNNVIEKEIESEPPSQDCFEPVAPEFQGKEAIRIRNVKKQYTCKSGKMEALKDLFFDIYEGQ
;
A
#
# COMPACT_ATOMS: atom_id res chain seq x y z
N MET A 1 32.16 14.47 42.15
CA MET A 1 31.72 14.83 40.78
C MET A 1 30.50 13.98 40.46
N HIS A 2 29.30 14.56 40.44
CA HIS A 2 28.07 13.84 40.07
C HIS A 2 28.29 13.25 38.67
N MET A 3 28.35 11.91 38.53
CA MET A 3 28.22 11.29 37.21
C MET A 3 26.82 11.64 36.72
N LYS A 4 26.70 12.76 35.98
CA LYS A 4 25.49 13.07 35.22
C LYS A 4 25.29 11.89 34.29
N GLN A 5 24.29 11.08 34.60
CA GLN A 5 23.74 10.09 33.70
C GLN A 5 23.43 10.85 32.41
N LYS A 6 24.32 10.77 31.41
CA LYS A 6 24.19 11.56 30.17
C LYS A 6 22.81 11.28 29.62
N SER A 7 21.97 12.30 29.53
CA SER A 7 20.58 12.08 29.16
C SER A 7 20.51 11.54 27.74
N VAL A 8 19.59 10.62 27.49
CA VAL A 8 19.34 10.04 26.15
C VAL A 8 19.25 11.14 25.11
N TYR A 9 18.58 12.23 25.46
CA TYR A 9 18.43 13.42 24.62
C TYR A 9 19.77 14.02 24.16
N GLN A 10 20.74 14.22 25.06
CA GLN A 10 22.05 14.77 24.71
C GLN A 10 22.83 13.83 23.79
N GLN A 11 22.72 12.51 24.02
CA GLN A 11 23.36 11.52 23.15
C GLN A 11 22.72 11.49 21.77
N THR A 12 21.38 11.54 21.70
CA THR A 12 20.63 11.60 20.43
C THR A 12 20.99 12.86 19.67
N GLN A 13 21.08 14.04 20.31
CA GLN A 13 21.44 15.29 19.63
C GLN A 13 22.86 15.25 19.04
N ALA A 14 23.84 14.72 19.78
CA ALA A 14 25.21 14.59 19.29
C ALA A 14 25.32 13.62 18.11
N LEU A 15 24.59 12.49 18.18
CA LEU A 15 24.51 11.53 17.09
C LEU A 15 23.79 12.09 15.86
N LEU A 16 22.73 12.88 16.07
CA LEU A 16 22.00 13.54 15.00
C LEU A 16 22.94 14.47 14.23
N TYR A 17 23.72 15.29 14.95
CA TYR A 17 24.69 16.19 14.36
C TYR A 17 25.78 15.43 13.59
N LYS A 18 26.32 14.34 14.16
CA LYS A 18 27.29 13.47 13.48
C LYS A 18 26.70 12.91 12.17
N ASN A 19 25.50 12.34 12.23
CA ASN A 19 24.86 11.71 11.08
C ASN A 19 24.53 12.75 9.99
N PHE A 20 24.12 13.96 10.37
CA PHE A 20 23.94 15.08 9.45
C PHE A 20 25.26 15.46 8.74
N LEU A 21 26.35 15.62 9.49
CA LEU A 21 27.68 15.89 8.92
C LEU A 21 28.15 14.77 7.99
N GLN A 22 27.87 13.51 8.32
CA GLN A 22 28.23 12.37 7.48
C GLN A 22 27.48 12.42 6.15
N LYS A 23 26.17 12.72 6.17
CA LYS A 23 25.37 12.92 4.95
C LYS A 23 25.85 14.10 4.12
N TRP A 24 26.25 15.20 4.76
CA TRP A 24 26.84 16.35 4.09
C TRP A 24 28.18 16.04 3.42
N ARG A 25 29.02 15.21 4.06
CA ARG A 25 30.32 14.81 3.53
C ARG A 25 30.20 13.79 2.38
N MET A 26 29.23 12.88 2.45
CA MET A 26 28.94 11.87 1.41
C MET A 26 28.02 12.41 0.30
N LYS A 27 28.38 13.53 -0.32
CA LYS A 27 27.54 14.25 -1.29
C LYS A 27 26.99 13.37 -2.41
N ARG A 28 27.78 12.42 -2.93
CA ARG A 28 27.35 11.54 -4.04
C ARG A 28 26.22 10.59 -3.64
N GLU A 29 26.32 9.96 -2.47
CA GLU A 29 25.29 9.04 -1.97
C GLU A 29 24.01 9.80 -1.61
N SER A 30 24.15 10.94 -0.91
CA SER A 30 23.02 11.82 -0.60
C SER A 30 22.33 12.34 -1.86
N LEU A 31 23.08 12.73 -2.90
CA LEU A 31 22.48 13.16 -4.18
C LEU A 31 21.69 12.04 -4.86
N LEU A 32 22.19 10.80 -4.85
CA LEU A 32 21.46 9.66 -5.40
C LEU A 32 20.19 9.34 -4.61
N GLU A 33 20.25 9.47 -3.28
CA GLU A 33 19.09 9.30 -2.39
C GLU A 33 17.95 10.26 -2.72
N TRP A 34 18.26 11.51 -3.12
CA TRP A 34 17.27 12.50 -3.53
C TRP A 34 16.86 12.36 -5.00
N ALA A 35 17.83 12.14 -5.89
CA ALA A 35 17.59 12.14 -7.33
C ALA A 35 16.65 11.01 -7.76
N LEU A 36 16.75 9.82 -7.15
CA LEU A 36 15.96 8.66 -7.55
C LEU A 36 14.45 8.82 -7.25
N PRO A 37 14.02 9.21 -6.02
CA PRO A 37 12.62 9.53 -5.75
C PRO A 37 12.10 10.70 -6.58
N ILE A 38 12.91 11.75 -6.79
CA ILE A 38 12.50 12.90 -7.61
C ILE A 38 12.29 12.47 -9.07
N LEU A 39 13.21 11.68 -9.63
CA LEU A 39 13.09 11.16 -11.00
C LEU A 39 11.85 10.27 -11.15
N LEU A 40 11.57 9.41 -10.16
CA LEU A 40 10.38 8.55 -10.19
C LEU A 40 9.09 9.39 -10.10
N GLY A 41 9.07 10.42 -9.26
CA GLY A 41 7.97 11.37 -9.16
C GLY A 41 7.73 12.14 -10.45
N LEU A 42 8.80 12.62 -11.09
CA LEU A 42 8.71 13.28 -12.39
C LEU A 42 8.18 12.35 -13.48
N TYR A 43 8.63 11.09 -13.50
CA TYR A 43 8.13 10.08 -14.44
C TYR A 43 6.63 9.82 -14.24
N MET A 44 6.19 9.74 -12.98
CA MET A 44 4.79 9.60 -12.62
C MET A 44 3.95 10.80 -13.09
N GLY A 45 4.46 12.02 -12.93
CA GLY A 45 3.80 13.22 -13.45
C GLY A 45 3.72 13.26 -14.97
N LEU A 46 4.79 12.86 -15.67
CA LEU A 46 4.81 12.75 -17.13
C LEU A 46 3.84 11.68 -17.63
N PHE A 47 3.80 10.51 -16.98
CA PHE A 47 2.86 9.44 -17.33
C PHE A 47 1.41 9.90 -17.20
N SER A 48 1.10 10.72 -16.20
CA SER A 48 -0.23 11.32 -16.07
C SER A 48 -0.52 12.35 -17.15
N HIS A 49 0.44 13.17 -17.56
CA HIS A 49 0.20 14.20 -18.56
C HIS A 49 -0.08 13.60 -19.94
N VAL A 50 0.52 12.46 -20.26
CA VAL A 50 0.32 11.74 -21.53
C VAL A 50 -1.07 11.07 -21.62
N ARG A 51 -1.73 10.81 -20.49
CA ARG A 51 -3.04 10.14 -20.44
C ARG A 51 -4.06 11.05 -19.77
N GLU A 52 -4.76 11.85 -20.57
CA GLU A 52 -5.82 12.74 -20.11
C GLU A 52 -6.91 11.99 -19.33
N ASN A 53 -7.34 12.59 -18.23
CA ASN A 53 -8.52 12.13 -17.49
C ASN A 53 -9.76 12.55 -18.27
N MET A 54 -10.63 11.59 -18.63
CA MET A 54 -11.91 11.91 -19.25
C MET A 54 -12.91 12.31 -18.17
N TYR A 55 -13.22 13.60 -18.10
CA TYR A 55 -14.32 14.12 -17.30
C TYR A 55 -15.64 13.82 -17.99
N PHE A 56 -16.54 13.12 -17.30
CA PHE A 56 -17.88 12.88 -17.79
C PHE A 56 -18.85 13.82 -17.06
N PRO A 57 -19.52 14.76 -17.77
CA PRO A 57 -20.44 15.70 -17.17
C PRO A 57 -21.70 15.00 -16.65
N GLU A 58 -22.43 15.70 -15.78
CA GLU A 58 -23.76 15.26 -15.35
C GLU A 58 -24.70 15.14 -16.55
N LEU A 59 -25.34 13.99 -16.71
CA LEU A 59 -26.35 13.79 -17.76
C LEU A 59 -27.75 13.74 -17.17
N PRO A 60 -28.69 14.52 -17.74
CA PRO A 60 -30.10 14.38 -17.42
C PRO A 60 -30.61 13.00 -17.88
N PRO A 61 -31.76 12.56 -17.35
CA PRO A 61 -32.39 11.33 -17.82
C PRO A 61 -32.57 11.35 -19.34
N GLN A 62 -32.08 10.31 -20.01
CA GLN A 62 -32.14 10.20 -21.46
C GLN A 62 -33.15 9.12 -21.84
N ASP A 63 -34.15 9.48 -22.64
CA ASP A 63 -35.06 8.52 -23.25
C ASP A 63 -34.34 7.80 -24.40
N LEU A 64 -34.28 6.48 -24.32
CA LEU A 64 -33.68 5.62 -25.35
C LEU A 64 -34.69 5.28 -26.46
N GLY A 65 -35.90 5.82 -26.37
CA GLY A 65 -36.99 5.57 -27.31
C GLY A 65 -37.64 4.21 -27.10
N ARG A 66 -38.54 3.86 -28.03
CA ARG A 66 -39.29 2.60 -28.01
C ARG A 66 -38.43 1.42 -28.49
N ALA A 67 -38.74 0.23 -27.97
CA ALA A 67 -38.04 -1.00 -28.30
C ALA A 67 -38.21 -1.43 -29.79
N ASP A 68 -39.24 -0.94 -30.48
CA ASP A 68 -39.55 -1.24 -31.88
C ASP A 68 -38.67 -0.48 -32.91
N HIS A 69 -38.06 0.65 -32.51
CA HIS A 69 -37.30 1.54 -33.40
C HIS A 69 -35.89 1.02 -33.78
N VAL A 70 -35.53 -0.22 -33.41
CA VAL A 70 -34.18 -0.74 -33.65
C VAL A 70 -33.94 -0.96 -35.15
N ASN A 71 -32.92 -0.28 -35.68
CA ASN A 71 -32.61 -0.25 -37.12
C ASN A 71 -31.86 -1.51 -37.62
N ASN A 72 -31.32 -2.33 -36.71
CA ASN A 72 -30.50 -3.49 -37.07
C ASN A 72 -31.35 -4.72 -37.43
N SER A 73 -31.20 -5.20 -38.66
CA SER A 73 -31.73 -6.46 -39.18
C SER A 73 -30.94 -7.66 -38.64
N VAL A 74 -31.10 -7.95 -37.35
CA VAL A 74 -30.53 -9.15 -36.72
C VAL A 74 -31.33 -10.38 -37.17
N ALA A 75 -30.68 -11.29 -37.89
CA ALA A 75 -31.15 -12.63 -38.20
C ALA A 75 -31.16 -13.50 -36.95
N ILE A 76 -32.14 -14.39 -36.83
CA ILE A 76 -32.34 -15.18 -35.61
C ILE A 76 -32.13 -16.65 -35.93
N VAL A 77 -31.25 -17.30 -35.17
CA VAL A 77 -30.98 -18.72 -35.25
C VAL A 77 -31.48 -19.37 -33.97
N TYR A 78 -32.27 -20.44 -34.06
CA TYR A 78 -32.80 -21.12 -32.87
C TYR A 78 -32.56 -22.63 -32.86
N THR A 79 -32.48 -23.20 -31.67
CA THR A 79 -32.29 -24.64 -31.44
C THR A 79 -32.95 -25.06 -30.11
N PRO A 80 -33.49 -26.29 -29.97
CA PRO A 80 -33.71 -27.30 -31.01
C PRO A 80 -34.90 -26.96 -31.93
N VAL A 81 -34.98 -27.64 -33.09
CA VAL A 81 -36.14 -27.53 -33.99
C VAL A 81 -37.22 -28.50 -33.53
N SER A 82 -38.33 -27.97 -33.05
CA SER A 82 -39.56 -28.67 -32.67
C SER A 82 -40.79 -27.89 -33.15
N GLU A 83 -41.95 -28.53 -33.25
CA GLU A 83 -43.21 -27.88 -33.66
C GLU A 83 -43.52 -26.66 -32.76
N LEU A 84 -43.36 -26.82 -31.44
CA LEU A 84 -43.57 -25.76 -30.46
C LEU A 84 -42.60 -24.59 -30.67
N THR A 85 -41.28 -24.86 -30.79
CA THR A 85 -40.29 -23.80 -31.00
C THR A 85 -40.50 -23.10 -32.34
N GLN A 86 -40.96 -23.80 -33.37
CA GLN A 86 -41.26 -23.22 -34.67
C GLN A 86 -42.49 -22.31 -34.59
N GLU A 87 -43.51 -22.69 -33.83
CA GLU A 87 -44.66 -21.84 -33.55
C GLU A 87 -44.28 -20.56 -32.79
N ILE A 88 -43.47 -20.69 -31.72
CA ILE A 88 -42.93 -19.56 -30.95
C ILE A 88 -42.18 -18.61 -31.88
N MET A 89 -41.29 -19.14 -32.72
CA MET A 89 -40.47 -18.33 -33.61
C MET A 89 -41.28 -17.66 -34.72
N ASN A 90 -42.32 -18.29 -35.26
CA ASN A 90 -43.21 -17.67 -36.23
C ASN A 90 -43.98 -16.48 -35.62
N LYS A 91 -44.49 -16.63 -34.39
CA LYS A 91 -45.13 -15.52 -33.66
C LYS A 91 -44.13 -14.42 -33.29
N THR A 92 -42.90 -14.79 -32.93
CA THR A 92 -41.81 -13.84 -32.67
C THR A 92 -41.45 -13.04 -33.92
N ALA A 93 -41.42 -13.69 -35.10
CA ALA A 93 -41.20 -13.03 -36.39
C ALA A 93 -42.24 -11.94 -36.66
N PHE A 94 -43.51 -12.28 -36.41
CA PHE A 94 -44.63 -11.37 -36.58
C PHE A 94 -44.53 -10.18 -35.63
N ALA A 95 -44.15 -10.42 -34.36
CA ALA A 95 -43.99 -9.37 -33.35
C ALA A 95 -42.87 -8.36 -33.66
N LEU A 96 -41.81 -8.77 -34.38
CA LEU A 96 -40.66 -7.91 -34.69
C LEU A 96 -40.90 -6.98 -35.90
N LEU A 97 -42.06 -7.03 -36.55
CA LEU A 97 -42.57 -6.10 -37.59
C LEU A 97 -41.63 -5.79 -38.78
N LYS A 98 -40.54 -6.56 -38.94
CA LYS A 98 -39.58 -6.50 -40.06
C LYS A 98 -39.31 -7.93 -40.53
N GLU A 99 -39.25 -8.16 -41.84
CA GLU A 99 -38.91 -9.44 -42.46
C GLU A 99 -37.48 -9.89 -42.05
N ARG A 100 -37.36 -10.48 -40.86
CA ARG A 100 -36.10 -11.03 -40.34
C ARG A 100 -35.99 -12.49 -40.74
N THR A 101 -34.79 -12.89 -41.16
CA THR A 101 -34.50 -14.28 -41.48
C THR A 101 -34.41 -15.10 -40.21
N ILE A 102 -35.25 -16.14 -40.11
CA ILE A 102 -35.27 -17.08 -39.00
C ILE A 102 -34.76 -18.43 -39.49
N ILE A 103 -33.74 -18.96 -38.84
CA ILE A 103 -33.07 -20.21 -39.22
C ILE A 103 -33.17 -21.20 -38.07
N GLY A 104 -33.90 -22.29 -38.28
CA GLY A 104 -33.97 -23.41 -37.33
C GLY A 104 -32.77 -24.34 -37.51
N VAL A 105 -32.09 -24.67 -36.41
CA VAL A 105 -30.87 -25.50 -36.44
C VAL A 105 -31.00 -26.67 -35.45
N PRO A 106 -30.65 -27.91 -35.85
CA PRO A 106 -30.92 -29.10 -35.05
C PRO A 106 -30.07 -29.19 -33.78
N ASN A 107 -28.83 -28.68 -33.80
CA ASN A 107 -27.87 -28.85 -32.70
C ASN A 107 -27.09 -27.56 -32.40
N LEU A 108 -26.64 -27.44 -31.15
CA LEU A 108 -25.82 -26.32 -30.68
C LEU A 108 -24.50 -26.17 -31.45
N LYS A 109 -23.84 -27.27 -31.86
CA LYS A 109 -22.62 -27.22 -32.69
C LYS A 109 -22.83 -26.56 -34.04
N SER A 110 -24.00 -26.79 -34.65
CA SER A 110 -24.35 -26.19 -35.94
C SER A 110 -24.68 -24.71 -35.78
N MET A 111 -25.31 -24.32 -34.66
CA MET A 111 -25.56 -22.92 -34.32
C MET A 111 -24.23 -22.18 -34.10
N ASP A 112 -23.29 -22.78 -33.37
CA ASP A 112 -21.98 -22.18 -33.10
C ASP A 112 -21.18 -21.93 -34.38
N LYS A 113 -21.25 -22.85 -35.35
CA LYS A 113 -20.63 -22.66 -36.66
C LYS A 113 -21.22 -21.46 -37.40
N ILE A 114 -22.55 -21.33 -37.43
CA ILE A 114 -23.23 -20.21 -38.10
C ILE A 114 -22.92 -18.88 -37.41
N LEU A 115 -22.87 -18.85 -36.08
CA LEU A 115 -22.50 -17.66 -35.31
C LEU A 115 -21.05 -17.24 -35.52
N LEU A 116 -20.14 -18.20 -35.77
CA LEU A 116 -18.73 -17.91 -36.11
C LEU A 116 -18.57 -17.39 -37.53
N ASP A 117 -19.32 -17.94 -38.49
CA ASP A 117 -19.26 -17.55 -39.90
C ASP A 117 -19.85 -16.15 -40.13
N ASN A 118 -20.85 -15.75 -39.32
CA ASN A 118 -21.52 -14.45 -39.40
C ASN A 118 -21.48 -13.72 -38.05
N ILE A 119 -20.35 -13.07 -37.79
CA ILE A 119 -20.06 -12.36 -36.52
C ILE A 119 -21.00 -11.16 -36.29
N THR A 120 -21.50 -10.54 -37.36
CA THR A 120 -22.41 -9.39 -37.30
C THR A 120 -23.79 -9.76 -37.82
N GLY A 121 -24.83 -9.28 -37.15
CA GLY A 121 -26.21 -9.44 -37.60
C GLY A 121 -26.89 -10.75 -37.24
N ILE A 122 -26.34 -11.60 -36.34
CA ILE A 122 -27.00 -12.85 -35.93
C ILE A 122 -27.15 -12.96 -34.42
N ALA A 123 -28.34 -13.37 -33.97
CA ALA A 123 -28.64 -13.77 -32.60
C ALA A 123 -28.97 -15.26 -32.53
N GLY A 124 -28.38 -15.97 -31.57
CA GLY A 124 -28.69 -17.37 -31.27
C GLY A 124 -29.70 -17.48 -30.12
N ILE A 125 -30.66 -18.40 -30.23
CA ILE A 125 -31.63 -18.72 -29.18
C ILE A 125 -31.53 -20.22 -28.89
N ILE A 126 -31.28 -20.56 -27.63
CA ILE A 126 -31.25 -21.94 -27.16
C ILE A 126 -32.44 -22.14 -26.24
N PHE A 127 -33.42 -22.93 -26.68
CA PHE A 127 -34.53 -23.34 -25.83
C PHE A 127 -34.12 -24.56 -25.02
N ASN A 128 -34.19 -24.45 -23.69
CA ASN A 128 -33.99 -25.57 -22.77
C ASN A 128 -35.32 -26.26 -22.47
N ASP A 129 -36.37 -25.46 -22.23
CA ASP A 129 -37.73 -25.90 -21.92
C ASP A 129 -38.74 -24.99 -22.64
N THR A 130 -40.04 -25.29 -22.51
CA THR A 130 -41.15 -24.48 -23.04
C THR A 130 -41.09 -23.01 -22.60
N PHE A 131 -40.57 -22.74 -21.40
CA PHE A 131 -40.52 -21.39 -20.79
C PHE A 131 -39.10 -20.89 -20.49
N SER A 132 -38.07 -21.70 -20.77
CA SER A 132 -36.69 -21.35 -20.48
C SER A 132 -35.88 -21.31 -21.76
N TYR A 133 -35.35 -20.13 -22.07
CA TYR A 133 -34.45 -19.92 -23.20
C TYR A 133 -33.20 -19.17 -22.78
N LYS A 134 -32.11 -19.35 -23.55
CA LYS A 134 -30.86 -18.61 -23.42
C LYS A 134 -30.57 -17.89 -24.73
N LEU A 135 -30.27 -16.61 -24.62
CA LEU A 135 -29.84 -15.80 -25.75
C LEU A 135 -28.33 -15.84 -25.87
N LYS A 136 -27.83 -16.15 -27.07
CA LYS A 136 -26.41 -16.18 -27.40
C LYS A 136 -26.13 -15.09 -28.42
N PHE A 137 -25.43 -14.05 -27.99
CA PHE A 137 -24.99 -12.96 -28.83
C PHE A 137 -23.47 -12.87 -28.83
N PHE A 138 -22.91 -12.28 -29.88
CA PHE A 138 -21.47 -12.01 -29.95
C PHE A 138 -21.09 -10.91 -28.94
N GLN A 139 -20.15 -11.24 -28.05
CA GLN A 139 -19.66 -10.33 -27.01
C GLN A 139 -18.80 -9.22 -27.63
N GLY A 140 -18.98 -7.99 -27.17
CA GLY A 140 -18.33 -6.78 -27.66
C GLY A 140 -19.18 -5.95 -28.62
N TYR A 141 -20.02 -6.60 -29.44
CA TYR A 141 -20.90 -5.93 -30.40
C TYR A 141 -22.31 -5.72 -29.83
N TYR A 142 -23.00 -6.81 -29.47
CA TYR A 142 -24.37 -6.77 -28.94
C TYR A 142 -24.42 -6.74 -27.41
N ILE A 143 -23.50 -7.47 -26.76
CA ILE A 143 -23.35 -7.53 -25.31
C ILE A 143 -22.05 -6.82 -24.94
N PRO A 144 -22.07 -5.80 -24.07
CA PRO A 144 -20.85 -5.14 -23.63
C PRO A 144 -19.93 -6.09 -22.84
N PHE A 145 -18.62 -5.84 -22.87
CA PHE A 145 -17.68 -6.50 -21.96
C PHE A 145 -17.82 -5.90 -20.54
N LEU A 146 -18.88 -6.27 -19.83
CA LEU A 146 -19.07 -5.87 -18.43
C LEU A 146 -18.48 -6.96 -17.51
N LYS A 147 -17.62 -6.56 -16.57
CA LYS A 147 -17.37 -7.32 -15.34
C LYS A 147 -18.37 -6.85 -14.28
N GLU A 148 -19.05 -7.78 -13.63
CA GLU A 148 -20.18 -7.55 -12.71
C GLU A 148 -19.86 -6.65 -11.50
N ASP A 149 -18.59 -6.41 -11.18
CA ASP A 149 -18.17 -5.80 -9.91
C ASP A 149 -17.97 -4.27 -9.94
N LEU A 150 -18.04 -3.63 -11.12
CA LEU A 150 -17.79 -2.19 -11.27
C LEU A 150 -18.99 -1.50 -11.93
N PHE A 151 -20.00 -1.18 -11.12
CA PHE A 151 -21.15 -0.32 -11.47
C PHE A 151 -20.77 1.14 -11.81
N ALA A 152 -19.53 1.40 -12.24
CA ALA A 152 -19.21 2.67 -12.88
C ALA A 152 -19.78 2.59 -14.30
N ALA A 153 -20.82 3.37 -14.58
CA ALA A 153 -21.41 3.46 -15.91
C ALA A 153 -20.30 3.73 -16.92
N HIS A 154 -19.90 2.73 -17.72
CA HIS A 154 -18.94 2.89 -18.80
C HIS A 154 -19.63 3.64 -19.94
N CYS A 155 -19.89 4.92 -19.71
CA CYS A 155 -20.34 5.88 -20.68
C CYS A 155 -19.12 6.64 -21.19
N TRP A 156 -19.09 6.85 -22.49
CA TRP A 156 -17.98 7.45 -23.21
C TRP A 156 -18.57 8.44 -24.19
N ASN A 157 -17.89 9.58 -24.33
CA ASN A 157 -18.24 10.58 -25.31
C ASN A 157 -17.72 10.09 -26.66
N LEU A 158 -18.62 9.92 -27.63
CA LEU A 158 -18.24 9.72 -29.02
C LEU A 158 -18.13 11.06 -29.74
N ASP A 159 -18.98 12.05 -29.39
CA ASP A 159 -18.98 13.46 -29.84
C ASP A 159 -19.72 14.36 -28.80
N ASP A 160 -19.66 15.69 -28.94
CA ASP A 160 -20.22 16.70 -27.99
C ASP A 160 -21.73 16.56 -27.70
N GLU A 161 -22.49 15.80 -28.49
CA GLU A 161 -23.94 15.60 -28.32
C GLU A 161 -24.34 14.13 -28.06
N ASP A 162 -23.53 13.14 -28.46
CA ASP A 162 -23.87 11.71 -28.40
C ASP A 162 -23.08 10.96 -27.31
N HIS A 163 -23.74 10.74 -26.18
CA HIS A 163 -23.23 10.00 -25.04
C HIS A 163 -23.65 8.53 -25.14
N SER A 164 -22.69 7.61 -25.35
CA SER A 164 -22.99 6.18 -25.43
C SER A 164 -22.62 5.46 -24.15
N CYS A 165 -23.62 4.91 -23.46
CA CYS A 165 -23.42 4.08 -22.29
C CYS A 165 -23.32 2.60 -22.69
N SER A 166 -22.39 1.87 -22.09
CA SER A 166 -22.24 0.44 -22.36
C SER A 166 -23.52 -0.35 -22.09
N LEU A 167 -24.35 0.08 -21.13
CA LEU A 167 -25.66 -0.52 -20.85
C LEU A 167 -26.71 -0.19 -21.91
N SER A 168 -26.67 0.99 -22.53
CA SER A 168 -27.60 1.34 -23.62
C SER A 168 -27.37 0.48 -24.87
N LYS A 169 -26.22 -0.20 -24.99
CA LYS A 169 -25.98 -1.21 -26.03
C LYS A 169 -27.00 -2.35 -26.00
N TYR A 170 -27.50 -2.78 -24.84
CA TYR A 170 -28.57 -3.81 -24.80
C TYR A 170 -29.86 -3.31 -25.48
N TRP A 171 -30.14 -2.01 -25.37
CA TRP A 171 -31.30 -1.40 -26.00
C TRP A 171 -31.07 -1.16 -27.50
N SER A 172 -30.00 -0.45 -27.86
CA SER A 172 -29.70 -0.05 -29.25
C SER A 172 -29.32 -1.22 -30.17
N SER A 173 -28.73 -2.28 -29.63
CA SER A 173 -28.33 -3.46 -30.41
C SER A 173 -29.51 -4.39 -30.75
N GLY A 174 -30.68 -4.18 -30.14
CA GLY A 174 -31.88 -4.99 -30.34
C GLY A 174 -31.98 -6.23 -29.46
N PHE A 175 -31.08 -6.40 -28.48
CA PHE A 175 -31.15 -7.50 -27.52
C PHE A 175 -32.49 -7.49 -26.77
N VAL A 176 -32.88 -6.35 -26.22
CA VAL A 176 -34.15 -6.21 -25.47
C VAL A 176 -35.36 -6.37 -26.39
N ALA A 177 -35.30 -5.87 -27.62
CA ALA A 177 -36.38 -6.03 -28.59
C ALA A 177 -36.63 -7.51 -28.94
N VAL A 178 -35.56 -8.29 -29.16
CA VAL A 178 -35.67 -9.75 -29.40
C VAL A 178 -36.22 -10.46 -28.16
N GLN A 179 -35.74 -10.09 -26.96
CA GLN A 179 -36.22 -10.66 -25.70
C GLN A 179 -37.72 -10.36 -25.46
N ALA A 180 -38.15 -9.12 -25.70
CA ALA A 180 -39.54 -8.70 -25.58
C ALA A 180 -40.44 -9.43 -26.59
N ALA A 181 -40.00 -9.59 -27.83
CA ALA A 181 -40.75 -10.31 -28.85
C ALA A 181 -40.94 -11.80 -28.54
N ILE A 182 -39.89 -12.47 -28.04
CA ILE A 182 -39.97 -13.88 -27.61
C ILE A 182 -40.93 -14.00 -26.43
N ASN A 183 -40.82 -13.12 -25.44
CA ASN A 183 -41.71 -13.12 -24.28
C ASN A 183 -43.16 -12.85 -24.68
N ALA A 184 -43.42 -11.93 -25.60
CA ALA A 184 -44.76 -11.67 -26.13
C ALA A 184 -45.33 -12.91 -26.84
N ALA A 185 -44.52 -13.61 -27.63
CA ALA A 185 -44.93 -14.85 -28.30
C ALA A 185 -45.24 -15.98 -27.29
N LEU A 186 -44.41 -16.16 -26.26
CA LEU A 186 -44.63 -17.13 -25.19
C LEU A 186 -45.91 -16.83 -24.39
N ILE A 187 -46.13 -15.56 -24.03
CA ILE A 187 -47.34 -15.12 -23.33
C ILE A 187 -48.57 -15.37 -24.21
N GLN A 188 -48.48 -15.07 -25.51
CA GLN A 188 -49.59 -15.29 -26.44
C GLN A 188 -49.95 -16.77 -26.60
N ILE A 189 -48.96 -17.67 -26.66
CA ILE A 189 -49.19 -19.12 -26.78
C ILE A 189 -49.80 -19.69 -25.51
N THR A 190 -49.40 -19.19 -24.34
CA THR A 190 -49.87 -19.72 -23.04
C THR A 190 -51.22 -19.18 -22.61
N THR A 191 -51.44 -17.89 -22.79
CA THR A 191 -52.62 -17.18 -22.27
C THR A 191 -53.69 -16.93 -23.32
N ASN A 192 -53.41 -17.24 -24.61
CA ASN A 192 -54.24 -16.86 -25.76
C ASN A 192 -54.52 -15.35 -25.87
N HIS A 193 -53.78 -14.51 -25.14
CA HIS A 193 -53.90 -13.06 -25.16
C HIS A 193 -52.66 -12.43 -25.80
N SER A 194 -52.86 -11.58 -26.82
CA SER A 194 -51.75 -10.92 -27.50
C SER A 194 -51.26 -9.71 -26.71
N VAL A 195 -49.99 -9.72 -26.31
CA VAL A 195 -49.35 -8.63 -25.54
C VAL A 195 -48.23 -7.97 -26.38
N VAL A 196 -48.26 -8.15 -27.70
CA VAL A 196 -47.21 -7.69 -28.62
C VAL A 196 -47.11 -6.17 -28.62
N GLU A 197 -48.24 -5.46 -28.70
CA GLU A 197 -48.26 -4.00 -28.72
C GLU A 197 -47.75 -3.40 -27.40
N GLU A 198 -48.18 -3.95 -26.26
CA GLU A 198 -47.75 -3.50 -24.94
C GLU A 198 -46.24 -3.72 -24.70
N LEU A 199 -45.69 -4.87 -25.11
CA LEU A 199 -44.26 -5.17 -24.89
C LEU A 199 -43.33 -4.45 -25.88
N MET A 200 -43.77 -4.23 -27.12
CA MET A 200 -42.94 -3.57 -28.14
C MET A 200 -42.96 -2.04 -28.01
N THR A 201 -43.97 -1.48 -27.34
CA THR A 201 -44.06 -0.03 -27.06
C THR A 201 -43.34 0.39 -25.77
N ILE A 202 -42.69 -0.54 -25.06
CA ILE A 202 -41.89 -0.23 -23.88
C ILE A 202 -40.78 0.76 -24.24
N THR A 203 -40.68 1.83 -23.46
CA THR A 203 -39.63 2.83 -23.52
C THR A 203 -38.63 2.61 -22.39
N ALA A 204 -37.33 2.71 -22.68
CA ALA A 204 -36.31 2.71 -21.65
C ALA A 204 -35.79 4.13 -21.42
N VAL A 205 -35.61 4.47 -20.15
CA VAL A 205 -35.00 5.73 -19.74
C VAL A 205 -33.72 5.39 -19.00
N ASN A 206 -32.60 5.92 -19.49
CA ASN A 206 -31.39 5.98 -18.68
C ASN A 206 -31.64 6.96 -17.55
N MET A 207 -31.52 6.48 -16.31
CA MET A 207 -31.61 7.35 -15.15
C MET A 207 -30.50 8.40 -15.18
N LYS A 208 -30.72 9.49 -14.46
CA LYS A 208 -29.75 10.58 -14.29
C LYS A 208 -28.37 9.99 -13.94
N THR A 209 -27.36 10.33 -14.73
CA THR A 209 -25.98 9.92 -14.46
C THR A 209 -25.25 11.06 -13.76
N LEU A 210 -24.73 10.77 -12.56
CA LEU A 210 -23.91 11.73 -11.80
C LEU A 210 -22.55 11.91 -12.48
N PRO A 211 -21.91 13.09 -12.35
CA PRO A 211 -20.60 13.31 -12.95
C PRO A 211 -19.55 12.37 -12.36
N PHE A 212 -18.70 11.79 -13.19
CA PHE A 212 -17.64 10.88 -12.77
C PHE A 212 -16.37 11.07 -13.61
N MET A 213 -15.22 10.71 -13.04
CA MET A 213 -13.96 10.67 -13.79
C MET A 213 -13.71 9.25 -14.30
N TYR A 214 -13.64 9.11 -15.63
CA TYR A 214 -13.22 7.85 -16.23
C TYR A 214 -11.69 7.82 -16.37
N LYS A 215 -11.09 6.77 -15.79
CA LYS A 215 -9.69 6.40 -16.01
C LYS A 215 -9.63 4.91 -16.32
N ASP A 216 -8.81 4.54 -17.29
CA ASP A 216 -8.58 3.15 -17.68
C ASP A 216 -8.11 2.32 -16.47
N VAL A 217 -8.58 1.08 -16.36
CA VAL A 217 -8.27 0.17 -15.24
C VAL A 217 -6.75 -0.04 -15.14
N LEU A 218 -6.08 -0.23 -16.29
CA LEU A 218 -4.63 -0.38 -16.33
C LEU A 218 -3.90 0.88 -15.85
N GLN A 219 -4.44 2.07 -16.13
CA GLN A 219 -3.87 3.32 -15.64
C GLN A 219 -3.96 3.44 -14.12
N LYS A 220 -5.10 3.03 -13.54
CA LYS A 220 -5.28 3.00 -12.07
C LYS A 220 -4.32 2.01 -11.42
N GLU A 221 -4.18 0.81 -11.98
CA GLU A 221 -3.29 -0.21 -11.46
C GLU A 221 -1.82 0.21 -11.51
N LEU A 222 -1.38 0.75 -12.65
CA LEU A 222 -0.03 1.27 -12.82
C LEU A 222 0.25 2.44 -11.88
N PHE A 223 -0.70 3.35 -11.69
CA PHE A 223 -0.56 4.48 -10.77
C PHE A 223 -0.34 4.01 -9.33
N ILE A 224 -1.15 3.07 -8.84
CA ILE A 224 -0.98 2.48 -7.50
C ILE A 224 0.38 1.79 -7.39
N PHE A 225 0.79 1.05 -8.42
CA PHE A 225 2.08 0.38 -8.47
C PHE A 225 3.26 1.37 -8.40
N TYR A 226 3.19 2.49 -9.12
CA TYR A 226 4.19 3.56 -9.01
C TYR A 226 4.23 4.18 -7.61
N CYS A 227 3.06 4.42 -7.00
CA CYS A 227 2.97 4.94 -5.63
C CYS A 227 3.63 3.98 -4.61
N LEU A 228 3.41 2.67 -4.78
CA LEU A 228 4.03 1.64 -3.94
C LEU A 228 5.55 1.62 -4.06
N LEU A 229 6.07 1.73 -5.29
CA LEU A 229 7.50 1.71 -5.57
C LEU A 229 8.22 3.02 -5.26
N TYR A 230 7.49 4.11 -5.03
CA TYR A 230 8.06 5.45 -4.83
C TYR A 230 9.14 5.51 -3.75
N PHE A 231 8.89 4.89 -2.59
CA PHE A 231 9.85 4.86 -1.48
C PHE A 231 10.91 3.75 -1.60
N SER A 232 10.81 2.84 -2.58
CA SER A 232 11.70 1.68 -2.71
C SER A 232 13.19 2.05 -2.85
N PRO A 233 13.60 3.01 -3.71
CA PRO A 233 15.00 3.41 -3.82
C PRO A 233 15.52 4.00 -2.51
N PHE A 234 14.71 4.81 -1.83
CA PHE A 234 15.07 5.42 -0.55
C PHE A 234 15.27 4.35 0.54
N ILE A 235 14.34 3.40 0.66
CA ILE A 235 14.44 2.26 1.59
C ILE A 235 15.74 1.46 1.37
N TYR A 236 16.12 1.23 0.12
CA TYR A 236 17.36 0.54 -0.21
C TYR A 236 18.58 1.27 0.38
N PHE A 237 18.67 2.59 0.24
CA PHE A 237 19.76 3.37 0.83
C PHE A 237 19.71 3.41 2.36
N VAL A 238 18.51 3.53 2.95
CA VAL A 238 18.33 3.48 4.41
C VAL A 238 18.86 2.16 4.95
N SER A 239 18.44 1.03 4.38
CA SER A 239 18.90 -0.30 4.78
C SER A 239 20.42 -0.46 4.62
N LEU A 240 20.99 0.00 3.50
CA LEU A 240 22.44 0.01 3.29
C LEU A 240 23.17 0.82 4.38
N ASN A 241 22.72 2.04 4.67
CA ASN A 241 23.41 2.92 5.61
C ASN A 241 23.29 2.41 7.05
N VAL A 242 22.08 1.99 7.46
CA VAL A 242 21.82 1.46 8.80
C VAL A 242 22.64 0.21 9.07
N THR A 243 22.70 -0.72 8.12
CA THR A 243 23.50 -1.95 8.28
C THR A 243 25.00 -1.67 8.29
N LYS A 244 25.50 -0.76 7.45
CA LYS A 244 26.90 -0.32 7.46
C LYS A 244 27.27 0.36 8.77
N GLU A 245 26.43 1.29 9.25
CA GLU A 245 26.67 2.01 10.49
C GLU A 245 26.61 1.08 11.70
N ARG A 246 25.63 0.15 11.72
CA ARG A 246 25.54 -0.88 12.75
C ARG A 246 26.77 -1.76 12.78
N LYS A 247 27.29 -2.20 11.62
CA LYS A 247 28.50 -3.05 11.58
C LYS A 247 29.76 -2.29 12.01
N LYS A 248 29.91 -1.03 11.62
CA LYS A 248 31.14 -0.25 11.86
C LYS A 248 31.20 0.38 13.24
N TYR A 249 30.07 0.85 13.76
CA TYR A 249 30.03 1.69 14.96
C TYR A 249 29.45 1.02 16.19
N LYS A 250 28.89 -0.21 16.09
CA LYS A 250 28.33 -0.90 17.27
C LYS A 250 29.36 -1.11 18.38
N ASP A 251 30.56 -1.58 18.03
CA ASP A 251 31.62 -1.82 19.01
C ASP A 251 32.17 -0.51 19.57
N PHE A 252 32.33 0.51 18.71
CA PHE A 252 32.77 1.83 19.11
C PHE A 252 31.76 2.54 20.03
N MET A 253 30.46 2.43 19.73
CA MET A 253 29.38 2.97 20.57
C MET A 253 29.34 2.30 21.93
N LYS A 254 29.64 0.99 22.00
CA LYS A 254 29.73 0.26 23.26
C LYS A 254 30.92 0.75 24.10
N ILE A 255 32.08 0.98 23.50
CA ILE A 255 33.27 1.54 24.17
C ILE A 255 32.98 2.96 24.71
N MET A 256 32.25 3.78 23.96
CA MET A 256 31.85 5.14 24.40
C MET A 256 30.71 5.17 25.44
N GLY A 257 30.11 4.02 25.79
CA GLY A 257 28.99 3.95 26.74
C GLY A 257 27.70 4.58 26.22
N LEU A 258 27.46 4.55 24.90
CA LEU A 258 26.26 5.11 24.29
C LEU A 258 25.05 4.18 24.44
N GLN A 259 23.86 4.73 24.67
CA GLN A 259 22.64 3.92 24.70
C GLN A 259 22.20 3.49 23.28
N LYS A 260 21.87 2.20 23.11
CA LYS A 260 21.40 1.65 21.82
C LYS A 260 20.11 2.32 21.33
N SER A 261 19.20 2.71 22.23
CA SER A 261 17.96 3.44 21.89
C SER A 261 18.24 4.83 21.31
N ALA A 262 19.24 5.55 21.83
CA ALA A 262 19.61 6.87 21.34
C ALA A 262 20.11 6.83 19.89
N PHE A 263 20.77 5.74 19.49
CA PHE A 263 21.19 5.48 18.11
C PHE A 263 19.99 5.31 17.17
N TRP A 264 19.05 4.42 17.50
CA TRP A 264 17.86 4.19 16.67
C TRP A 264 16.99 5.44 16.54
N LEU A 265 16.82 6.22 17.62
CA LEU A 265 16.09 7.49 17.58
C LEU A 265 16.80 8.53 16.72
N SER A 266 18.13 8.63 16.79
CA SER A 266 18.92 9.55 15.96
C SER A 266 18.80 9.20 14.47
N CYS A 267 19.00 7.92 14.12
CA CYS A 267 18.84 7.48 12.73
C CYS A 267 17.40 7.68 12.25
N GLY A 268 16.41 7.27 13.06
CA GLY A 268 14.99 7.42 12.74
C GLY A 268 14.57 8.87 12.47
N LEU A 269 14.98 9.82 13.32
CA LEU A 269 14.64 11.24 13.16
C LEU A 269 15.20 11.87 11.87
N ILE A 270 16.43 11.50 11.48
CA ILE A 270 17.01 11.98 10.22
C ILE A 270 16.20 11.45 9.04
N TYR A 271 15.93 10.15 9.00
CA TYR A 271 15.18 9.56 7.91
C TYR A 271 13.70 10.00 7.88
N ALA A 272 13.09 10.24 9.04
CA ALA A 272 11.75 10.82 9.13
C ALA A 272 11.69 12.22 8.51
N THR A 273 12.72 13.05 8.73
CA THR A 273 12.84 14.37 8.07
C THR A 273 12.95 14.24 6.55
N PHE A 274 13.73 13.28 6.05
CA PHE A 274 13.82 13.00 4.60
C PHE A 274 12.47 12.56 4.02
N ILE A 275 11.78 11.62 4.68
CA ILE A 275 10.46 11.15 4.27
C ILE A 275 9.44 12.30 4.28
N PHE A 276 9.50 13.20 5.27
CA PHE A 276 8.62 14.37 5.31
C PHE A 276 8.76 15.22 4.04
N ILE A 277 9.99 15.55 3.64
CA ILE A 277 10.26 16.36 2.44
C ILE A 277 9.84 15.61 1.16
N ILE A 278 10.20 14.34 1.05
CA ILE A 278 9.85 13.49 -0.11
C ILE A 278 8.33 13.32 -0.23
N SER A 279 7.61 13.18 0.90
CA SER A 279 6.15 13.08 0.93
C SER A 279 5.46 14.37 0.49
N ILE A 280 6.01 15.55 0.86
CA ILE A 280 5.53 16.83 0.34
C ILE A 280 5.73 16.89 -1.17
N MET A 281 6.91 16.51 -1.67
CA MET A 281 7.20 16.55 -3.11
C MET A 281 6.24 15.69 -3.93
N ILE A 282 6.02 14.42 -3.54
CA ILE A 282 5.07 13.57 -4.27
C ILE A 282 3.64 14.11 -4.20
N THR A 283 3.22 14.65 -3.05
CA THR A 283 1.88 15.22 -2.92
C THR A 283 1.72 16.43 -3.84
N VAL A 284 2.71 17.32 -3.91
CA VAL A 284 2.72 18.46 -4.84
C VAL A 284 2.65 17.98 -6.29
N ILE A 285 3.40 16.93 -6.66
CA ILE A 285 3.36 16.37 -8.02
C ILE A 285 1.96 15.83 -8.34
N ILE A 286 1.36 15.04 -7.45
CA ILE A 286 0.02 14.46 -7.63
C ILE A 286 -1.04 15.55 -7.77
N THR A 287 -1.02 16.57 -6.90
CA THR A 287 -1.98 17.67 -6.94
C THR A 287 -1.76 18.56 -8.16
N SER A 288 -0.51 18.86 -8.53
CA SER A 288 -0.18 19.71 -9.69
C SER A 288 -0.53 19.06 -11.03
N THR A 289 -0.46 17.73 -11.11
CA THR A 289 -0.78 16.98 -12.34
C THR A 289 -2.26 16.61 -12.44
N GLN A 290 -3.07 17.04 -11.47
CA GLN A 290 -4.51 16.76 -11.41
C GLN A 290 -4.83 15.26 -11.53
N ILE A 291 -3.94 14.38 -11.05
CA ILE A 291 -4.21 12.94 -11.03
C ILE A 291 -5.34 12.64 -10.04
N ILE A 292 -5.38 13.34 -8.92
CA ILE A 292 -6.44 13.26 -7.91
C ILE A 292 -6.91 14.70 -7.71
N VAL A 293 -8.15 14.97 -8.10
CA VAL A 293 -8.68 16.34 -8.18
C VAL A 293 -9.51 16.66 -6.94
N MET A 294 -10.32 15.70 -6.49
CA MET A 294 -11.30 15.97 -5.44
C MET A 294 -10.75 15.77 -4.03
N THR A 295 -9.74 14.91 -3.85
CA THR A 295 -9.19 14.63 -2.52
C THR A 295 -8.26 15.74 -2.05
N GLY A 296 -8.45 16.21 -0.81
CA GLY A 296 -7.63 17.27 -0.24
C GLY A 296 -6.13 16.91 -0.09
N PHE A 297 -5.26 17.89 -0.34
CA PHE A 297 -3.80 17.78 -0.23
C PHE A 297 -3.34 17.13 1.08
N MET A 298 -3.94 17.52 2.21
CA MET A 298 -3.55 17.02 3.55
C MET A 298 -3.79 15.51 3.70
N VAL A 299 -4.83 14.96 3.07
CA VAL A 299 -5.18 13.54 3.16
C VAL A 299 -4.12 12.70 2.44
N ILE A 300 -3.78 13.11 1.21
CA ILE A 300 -2.75 12.47 0.39
C ILE A 300 -1.39 12.57 1.09
N PHE A 301 -1.01 13.76 1.56
CA PHE A 301 0.23 13.98 2.29
C PHE A 301 0.35 13.08 3.53
N THR A 302 -0.71 13.01 4.34
CA THR A 302 -0.73 12.20 5.56
C THR A 302 -0.58 10.71 5.24
N LEU A 303 -1.22 10.21 4.18
CA LEU A 303 -1.09 8.82 3.74
C LEU A 303 0.35 8.47 3.37
N PHE A 304 0.99 9.26 2.50
CA PHE A 304 2.37 9.03 2.07
C PHE A 304 3.37 9.19 3.22
N PHE A 305 3.15 10.16 4.11
CA PHE A 305 4.02 10.38 5.26
C PHE A 305 3.99 9.21 6.25
N LEU A 306 2.79 8.73 6.62
CA LEU A 306 2.63 7.59 7.53
C LEU A 306 3.18 6.29 6.91
N TYR A 307 2.95 6.07 5.62
CA TYR A 307 3.53 4.93 4.88
C TYR A 307 5.06 5.00 4.84
N GLY A 308 5.65 6.18 4.61
CA GLY A 308 7.11 6.32 4.65
C GLY A 308 7.70 6.04 6.04
N LEU A 309 7.02 6.47 7.11
CA LEU A 309 7.44 6.19 8.49
C LEU A 309 7.37 4.71 8.85
N SER A 310 6.29 4.02 8.48
CA SER A 310 6.14 2.58 8.72
C SER A 310 7.18 1.77 7.94
N LEU A 311 7.51 2.16 6.70
CA LEU A 311 8.57 1.53 5.91
C LEU A 311 9.97 1.71 6.53
N ILE A 312 10.28 2.86 7.12
CA ILE A 312 11.54 3.04 7.89
C ILE A 312 11.58 2.07 9.07
N ALA A 313 10.49 2.00 9.84
CA ALA A 313 10.41 1.12 11.00
C ALA A 313 10.53 -0.37 10.60
N LEU A 314 9.89 -0.77 9.50
CA LEU A 314 10.02 -2.10 8.91
C LEU A 314 11.46 -2.39 8.47
N THR A 315 12.13 -1.40 7.87
CA THR A 315 13.54 -1.51 7.47
C THR A 315 14.45 -1.69 8.68
N PHE A 316 14.21 -0.96 9.77
CA PHE A 316 14.94 -1.12 11.02
C PHE A 316 14.75 -2.53 11.59
N LEU A 317 13.51 -3.02 11.67
CA LEU A 317 13.20 -4.37 12.10
C LEU A 317 13.95 -5.43 11.28
N MET A 318 13.89 -5.33 9.94
CA MET A 318 14.54 -6.29 9.05
C MET A 318 16.07 -6.19 9.09
N SER A 319 16.63 -4.99 9.31
CA SER A 319 18.07 -4.81 9.54
C SER A 319 18.57 -5.41 10.86
N VAL A 320 17.66 -5.57 11.84
CA VAL A 320 17.95 -6.24 13.12
C VAL A 320 17.96 -7.76 12.94
N LEU A 321 16.96 -8.30 12.27
CA LEU A 321 16.76 -9.74 12.05
C LEU A 321 17.78 -10.36 11.10
N LEU A 322 18.14 -9.65 10.03
CA LEU A 322 18.98 -10.17 8.96
C LEU A 322 20.41 -9.63 9.06
N LYS A 323 21.39 -10.54 9.08
CA LYS A 323 22.82 -10.19 9.21
C LYS A 323 23.45 -9.67 7.91
N LYS A 324 22.88 -10.02 6.75
CA LYS A 324 23.40 -9.66 5.42
C LYS A 324 22.52 -8.59 4.78
N THR A 325 23.09 -7.43 4.48
CA THR A 325 22.38 -6.29 3.89
C THR A 325 21.69 -6.60 2.56
N LEU A 326 22.35 -7.36 1.67
CA LEU A 326 21.76 -7.76 0.38
C LEU A 326 20.50 -8.60 0.57
N LEU A 327 20.51 -9.51 1.55
CA LEU A 327 19.34 -10.33 1.88
C LEU A 327 18.22 -9.46 2.46
N THR A 328 18.55 -8.50 3.34
CA THR A 328 17.57 -7.54 3.86
C THR A 328 16.88 -6.78 2.74
N ASN A 329 17.64 -6.27 1.76
CA ASN A 329 17.09 -5.50 0.65
C ASN A 329 16.21 -6.36 -0.26
N LEU A 330 16.63 -7.60 -0.57
CA LEU A 330 15.84 -8.53 -1.36
C LEU A 330 14.50 -8.85 -0.67
N VAL A 331 14.54 -9.19 0.62
CA VAL A 331 13.33 -9.56 1.37
C VAL A 331 12.40 -8.36 1.51
N MET A 332 12.92 -7.16 1.77
CA MET A 332 12.11 -5.93 1.82
C MET A 332 11.42 -5.63 0.48
N PHE A 333 12.15 -5.79 -0.64
CA PHE A 333 11.59 -5.58 -1.97
C PHE A 333 10.49 -6.61 -2.30
N LEU A 334 10.75 -7.89 -2.01
CA LEU A 334 9.75 -8.95 -2.20
C LEU A 334 8.53 -8.75 -1.31
N LEU A 335 8.72 -8.35 -0.05
CA LEU A 335 7.63 -8.08 0.88
C LEU A 335 6.76 -6.90 0.41
N ASN A 336 7.39 -5.82 -0.08
CA ASN A 336 6.67 -4.67 -0.63
C ASN A 336 5.84 -5.04 -1.86
N ILE A 337 6.41 -5.79 -2.80
CA ILE A 337 5.68 -6.22 -4.02
C ILE A 337 4.59 -7.23 -3.67
N PHE A 338 4.88 -8.19 -2.80
CA PHE A 338 3.91 -9.23 -2.46
C PHE A 338 2.74 -8.67 -1.65
N CYS A 339 3.01 -7.95 -0.54
CA CYS A 339 1.94 -7.33 0.25
C CYS A 339 1.20 -6.23 -0.53
N GLY A 340 1.92 -5.40 -1.29
CA GLY A 340 1.32 -4.39 -2.14
C GLY A 340 0.47 -4.99 -3.25
N GLY A 341 0.93 -6.10 -3.84
CA GLY A 341 0.25 -6.94 -4.83
C GLY A 341 -1.07 -7.50 -4.31
N VAL A 342 -1.05 -8.09 -3.11
CA VAL A 342 -2.26 -8.55 -2.41
C VAL A 342 -3.21 -7.38 -2.15
N GLY A 343 -2.70 -6.18 -1.91
CA GLY A 343 -3.51 -4.97 -1.78
C GLY A 343 -4.37 -4.65 -3.02
N PHE A 344 -3.97 -5.05 -4.23
CA PHE A 344 -4.81 -4.90 -5.42
C PHE A 344 -6.06 -5.79 -5.38
N THR A 345 -6.04 -6.90 -4.64
CA THR A 345 -7.24 -7.75 -4.49
C THR A 345 -8.34 -7.07 -3.69
N VAL A 346 -7.98 -6.11 -2.81
CA VAL A 346 -8.94 -5.22 -2.12
C VAL A 346 -9.65 -4.29 -3.12
N TYR A 347 -8.93 -3.80 -4.14
CA TYR A 347 -9.52 -2.97 -5.19
C TYR A 347 -10.69 -3.69 -5.90
N TYR A 348 -10.56 -5.00 -6.08
CA TYR A 348 -11.60 -5.85 -6.68
C TYR A 348 -12.64 -6.37 -5.68
N ARG A 349 -12.65 -5.92 -4.41
CA ARG A 349 -13.56 -6.38 -3.34
C ARG A 349 -13.60 -7.91 -3.16
N GLN A 350 -12.50 -8.60 -3.46
CA GLN A 350 -12.43 -10.07 -3.37
C GLN A 350 -12.09 -10.59 -1.97
N LEU A 351 -11.83 -9.70 -0.99
CA LEU A 351 -11.38 -10.09 0.34
C LEU A 351 -12.49 -9.97 1.40
N PRO A 352 -12.67 -10.99 2.26
CA PRO A 352 -13.54 -10.87 3.43
C PRO A 352 -12.92 -9.92 4.46
N SER A 353 -13.75 -9.15 5.16
CA SER A 353 -13.32 -8.08 6.07
C SER A 353 -12.32 -8.52 7.14
N SER A 354 -12.36 -9.76 7.61
CA SER A 354 -11.40 -10.29 8.59
C SER A 354 -9.98 -10.44 8.04
N LEU A 355 -9.83 -10.81 6.77
CA LEU A 355 -8.51 -10.93 6.12
C LEU A 355 -7.91 -9.56 5.85
N GLU A 356 -8.74 -8.56 5.54
CA GLU A 356 -8.28 -7.17 5.36
C GLU A 356 -7.62 -6.64 6.63
N TRP A 357 -8.21 -6.87 7.82
CA TRP A 357 -7.61 -6.46 9.09
C TRP A 357 -6.30 -7.17 9.42
N ILE A 358 -6.15 -8.44 9.07
CA ILE A 358 -4.90 -9.20 9.30
C ILE A 358 -3.80 -8.74 8.33
N LEU A 359 -4.14 -8.58 7.05
CA LEU A 359 -3.21 -8.13 6.02
C LEU A 359 -2.81 -6.66 6.22
N SER A 360 -3.66 -5.88 6.89
CA SER A 360 -3.40 -4.49 7.26
C SER A 360 -2.19 -4.32 8.18
N PHE A 361 -1.78 -5.35 8.93
CA PHE A 361 -0.50 -5.35 9.65
C PHE A 361 0.73 -5.36 8.73
N CYS A 362 0.55 -5.58 7.42
CA CYS A 362 1.61 -5.38 6.42
C CYS A 362 1.44 -3.98 5.82
N SER A 363 2.31 -3.04 6.20
CA SER A 363 2.16 -1.64 5.80
C SER A 363 1.98 -1.37 4.29
N PRO A 364 2.65 -2.08 3.35
CA PRO A 364 2.40 -1.92 1.92
C PRO A 364 0.97 -2.26 1.51
N PHE A 365 0.34 -3.25 2.16
CA PHE A 365 -1.06 -3.61 1.92
C PHE A 365 -2.00 -2.49 2.39
N ALA A 366 -1.81 -1.99 3.62
CA ALA A 366 -2.63 -0.91 4.17
C ALA A 366 -2.52 0.37 3.32
N PHE A 367 -1.34 0.67 2.79
CA PHE A 367 -1.14 1.77 1.85
C PHE A 367 -1.90 1.56 0.53
N THR A 368 -1.78 0.38 -0.09
CA THR A 368 -2.54 0.06 -1.32
C THR A 368 -4.05 0.17 -1.10
N ALA A 369 -4.54 -0.31 0.04
CA ALA A 369 -5.97 -0.22 0.42
C ALA A 369 -6.43 1.23 0.64
N GLY A 370 -5.57 2.08 1.24
CA GLY A 370 -5.84 3.52 1.33
C GLY A 370 -5.89 4.20 -0.04
N MET A 371 -4.92 3.90 -0.91
CA MET A 371 -4.86 4.45 -2.28
C MET A 371 -6.02 4.00 -3.15
N SER A 372 -6.43 2.72 -3.08
CA SER A 372 -7.59 2.21 -3.82
C SER A 372 -8.88 2.92 -3.42
N LYS A 373 -9.07 3.21 -2.13
CA LYS A 373 -10.22 3.97 -1.63
C LYS A 373 -10.19 5.43 -2.08
N ILE A 374 -9.03 6.10 -2.05
CA ILE A 374 -8.88 7.46 -2.59
C ILE A 374 -9.24 7.49 -4.08
N ILE A 375 -8.77 6.53 -4.87
CA ILE A 375 -9.07 6.45 -6.31
C ILE A 375 -10.56 6.18 -6.55
N TYR A 376 -11.19 5.33 -5.73
CA TYR A 376 -12.63 5.05 -5.83
C TYR A 376 -13.47 6.32 -5.60
N LEU A 377 -13.14 7.08 -4.56
CA LEU A 377 -13.81 8.33 -4.21
C LEU A 377 -13.56 9.43 -5.25
N ASP A 378 -12.33 9.56 -5.74
CA ASP A 378 -11.99 10.49 -6.83
C ASP A 378 -12.75 10.17 -8.12
N ASN A 379 -12.99 8.89 -8.44
CA ASN A 379 -13.81 8.53 -9.61
C ASN A 379 -15.27 8.95 -9.45
N THR A 380 -15.81 8.86 -8.22
CA THR A 380 -17.22 9.19 -7.91
C THR A 380 -17.42 10.70 -7.73
N MET A 381 -16.35 11.49 -7.86
CA MET A 381 -16.32 12.94 -7.58
C MET A 381 -16.67 13.33 -6.14
N ASP A 382 -16.79 12.35 -5.25
CA ASP A 382 -16.94 12.56 -3.81
C ASP A 382 -15.53 12.74 -3.22
N GLY A 383 -15.12 13.99 -3.04
CA GLY A 383 -13.85 14.31 -2.37
C GLY A 383 -13.89 13.96 -0.88
N ILE A 384 -12.79 13.45 -0.33
CA ILE A 384 -12.67 13.30 1.13
C ILE A 384 -12.43 14.69 1.74
N ILE A 385 -13.49 15.31 2.28
CA ILE A 385 -13.41 16.55 3.04
C ILE A 385 -13.64 16.22 4.51
N PHE A 386 -12.62 16.40 5.35
CA PHE A 386 -12.77 16.17 6.80
C PHE A 386 -13.36 17.41 7.48
N PRO A 387 -14.36 17.27 8.38
CA PRO A 387 -15.10 16.05 8.73
C PRO A 387 -16.29 15.79 7.79
N ASP A 388 -16.44 14.54 7.35
CA ASP A 388 -17.48 14.16 6.38
C ASP A 388 -18.59 13.33 7.06
N PRO A 389 -19.88 13.62 6.83
CA PRO A 389 -21.02 12.89 7.42
C PRO A 389 -21.30 11.51 6.78
N SER A 390 -20.59 11.15 5.71
CA SER A 390 -20.79 9.94 4.88
C SER A 390 -20.26 8.63 5.49
N GLY A 391 -19.42 8.70 6.54
CA GLY A 391 -18.77 7.53 7.15
C GLY A 391 -17.56 6.97 6.38
N ASP A 392 -17.35 7.35 5.11
CA ASP A 392 -16.14 6.99 4.35
C ASP A 392 -14.87 7.67 4.89
N SER A 393 -15.04 8.84 5.52
CA SER A 393 -14.00 9.53 6.29
C SER A 393 -13.46 8.67 7.45
N TYR A 394 -14.31 7.88 8.10
CA TYR A 394 -13.91 6.98 9.19
C TYR A 394 -13.00 5.85 8.70
N VAL A 395 -13.27 5.29 7.51
CA VAL A 395 -12.42 4.23 6.92
C VAL A 395 -11.02 4.77 6.62
N MET A 396 -10.91 5.98 6.09
CA MET A 396 -9.61 6.63 5.86
C MET A 396 -8.85 6.93 7.17
N ILE A 397 -9.55 7.40 8.20
CA ILE A 397 -8.97 7.59 9.54
C ILE A 397 -8.50 6.26 10.13
N ALA A 398 -9.25 5.18 9.92
CA ALA A 398 -8.84 3.84 10.35
C ALA A 398 -7.56 3.41 9.64
N THR A 399 -7.44 3.62 8.32
CA THR A 399 -6.21 3.34 7.56
C THR A 399 -5.01 4.13 8.09
N PHE A 400 -5.19 5.43 8.39
CA PHE A 400 -4.12 6.23 9.01
C PHE A 400 -3.72 5.71 10.38
N SER A 401 -4.70 5.31 11.19
CA SER A 401 -4.46 4.78 12.53
C SER A 401 -3.70 3.45 12.48
N VAL A 402 -4.04 2.58 11.52
CA VAL A 402 -3.33 1.32 11.26
C VAL A 402 -1.88 1.57 10.84
N LEU A 403 -1.64 2.47 9.87
CA LEU A 403 -0.28 2.78 9.42
C LEU A 403 0.58 3.39 10.55
N ALA A 404 0.00 4.26 11.37
CA ALA A 404 0.67 4.81 12.54
C ALA A 404 0.97 3.73 13.59
N PHE A 405 0.04 2.81 13.81
CA PHE A 405 0.22 1.67 14.70
C PHE A 405 1.34 0.75 14.20
N ASP A 406 1.36 0.41 12.91
CA ASP A 406 2.40 -0.41 12.29
C ASP A 406 3.79 0.21 12.47
N ALA A 407 3.91 1.53 12.25
CA ALA A 407 5.18 2.24 12.45
C ALA A 407 5.69 2.11 13.89
N LEU A 408 4.82 2.32 14.88
CA LEU A 408 5.16 2.19 16.30
C LEU A 408 5.47 0.73 16.66
N PHE A 409 4.69 -0.21 16.16
CA PHE A 409 4.82 -1.64 16.40
C PHE A 409 6.14 -2.19 15.85
N TYR A 410 6.48 -1.89 14.59
CA TYR A 410 7.75 -2.29 14.00
C TYR A 410 8.95 -1.66 14.71
N LEU A 411 8.85 -0.40 15.14
CA LEU A 411 9.91 0.25 15.90
C LEU A 411 10.12 -0.42 17.26
N ALA A 412 9.03 -0.74 17.97
CA ALA A 412 9.09 -1.45 19.24
C ALA A 412 9.69 -2.86 19.07
N LEU A 413 9.28 -3.59 18.04
CA LEU A 413 9.87 -4.88 17.69
C LEU A 413 11.36 -4.78 17.34
N ALA A 414 11.77 -3.75 16.59
CA ALA A 414 13.17 -3.54 16.25
C ALA A 414 14.03 -3.33 17.51
N LEU A 415 13.56 -2.49 18.45
CA LEU A 415 14.24 -2.28 19.74
C LEU A 415 14.25 -3.53 20.62
N TYR A 416 13.19 -4.34 20.56
CA TYR A 416 13.07 -5.60 21.29
C TYR A 416 14.04 -6.66 20.74
N PHE A 417 14.04 -6.90 19.43
CA PHE A 417 14.94 -7.85 18.80
C PHE A 417 16.41 -7.41 18.87
N ASP A 418 16.71 -6.10 18.91
CA ASP A 418 18.10 -5.63 19.09
C ASP A 418 18.66 -5.95 20.48
N LYS A 419 17.79 -6.19 21.48
CA LYS A 419 18.18 -6.70 22.81
C LYS A 419 18.33 -8.23 22.83
N ILE A 420 17.53 -8.95 22.05
CA ILE A 420 17.46 -10.41 22.09
C ILE A 420 18.44 -11.09 21.12
N LEU A 421 18.63 -10.54 19.93
CA LEU A 421 19.59 -11.07 18.95
C LEU A 421 20.98 -10.46 19.21
N PRO A 422 21.91 -11.17 19.87
CA PRO A 422 23.29 -10.74 19.92
C PRO A 422 23.89 -10.76 18.50
N TYR A 423 24.63 -9.71 18.16
CA TYR A 423 25.45 -9.68 16.96
C TYR A 423 26.87 -10.06 17.41
N GLY A 424 27.21 -11.36 17.34
CA GLY A 424 28.50 -11.89 17.81
C GLY A 424 28.43 -12.50 19.21
N ASP A 425 29.59 -12.55 19.89
CA ASP A 425 29.84 -13.30 21.13
C ASP A 425 29.33 -12.59 22.41
N GLU A 426 28.10 -12.07 22.39
CA GLU A 426 27.45 -11.55 23.60
C GLU A 426 26.56 -12.62 24.26
N ARG A 427 26.59 -12.68 25.61
CA ARG A 427 25.72 -13.57 26.40
C ARG A 427 24.25 -13.41 25.97
N HIS A 428 23.59 -14.54 25.75
CA HIS A 428 22.17 -14.59 25.43
C HIS A 428 21.36 -14.00 26.59
N TYR A 429 20.63 -12.92 26.32
CA TYR A 429 19.52 -12.53 27.20
C TYR A 429 18.33 -13.41 26.86
N SER A 430 17.73 -14.04 27.87
CA SER A 430 16.56 -14.91 27.68
C SER A 430 15.42 -14.13 27.01
N PRO A 431 14.70 -14.71 26.02
CA PRO A 431 13.63 -14.03 25.28
C PRO A 431 12.47 -13.55 26.18
N LEU A 432 12.35 -14.07 27.41
CA LEU A 432 11.36 -13.65 28.40
C LEU A 432 11.92 -12.68 29.45
N PHE A 433 12.87 -11.83 29.09
CA PHE A 433 13.48 -10.84 30.00
C PHE A 433 12.46 -9.91 30.69
N PHE A 434 11.29 -9.69 30.08
CA PHE A 434 10.22 -8.86 30.64
C PHE A 434 9.51 -9.49 31.86
N LEU A 435 9.53 -10.82 32.00
CA LEU A 435 8.88 -11.54 33.10
C LEU A 435 9.79 -11.72 34.32
N ASN A 436 11.10 -11.47 34.19
CA ASN A 436 12.00 -11.43 35.33
C ASN A 436 12.04 -10.01 35.90
N SER A 437 11.21 -9.76 36.92
CA SER A 437 11.19 -8.51 37.70
C SER A 437 12.55 -8.14 38.31
N SER A 438 13.50 -9.09 38.33
CA SER A 438 14.86 -8.90 38.84
C SER A 438 15.74 -7.97 38.00
N CYS A 439 15.30 -7.52 36.81
CA CYS A 439 16.06 -6.52 36.04
C CYS A 439 15.55 -5.08 36.16
N PHE A 440 14.34 -4.89 36.70
CA PHE A 440 13.83 -3.56 37.08
C PHE A 440 14.24 -3.13 38.48
N GLN A 441 14.68 -4.07 39.33
CA GLN A 441 15.52 -3.74 40.48
C GLN A 441 16.93 -3.42 39.98
N HIS A 442 17.07 -2.22 39.42
CA HIS A 442 18.30 -1.48 39.64
C HIS A 442 18.46 -1.42 41.16
N GLN A 443 19.31 -2.30 41.70
CA GLN A 443 19.72 -2.22 43.09
C GLN A 443 20.41 -0.87 43.18
N ARG A 444 19.64 0.12 43.63
CA ARG A 444 20.11 1.46 43.96
C ARG A 444 20.92 1.27 45.22
N THR A 445 22.10 0.70 45.07
CA THR A 445 23.13 0.77 46.09
C THR A 445 23.55 2.23 46.06
N ASN A 446 22.87 3.05 46.86
CA ASN A 446 23.38 4.32 47.32
C ASN A 446 24.66 3.99 48.10
N ASN A 447 25.75 3.73 47.40
CA ASN A 447 27.06 3.92 47.97
C ASN A 447 27.16 5.43 48.11
N VAL A 448 26.86 5.91 49.31
CA VAL A 448 27.32 7.20 49.81
C VAL A 448 28.79 7.25 49.43
N ILE A 449 29.14 8.11 48.48
CA ILE A 449 30.53 8.47 48.24
C ILE A 449 30.89 9.30 49.48
N GLU A 450 31.31 8.62 50.54
CA GLU A 450 32.17 9.26 51.52
C GLU A 450 33.36 9.79 50.73
N LYS A 451 33.58 11.10 50.83
CA LYS A 451 34.86 11.69 50.45
C LYS A 451 35.89 11.10 51.41
N GLU A 452 36.39 9.91 51.12
CA GLU A 452 37.65 9.45 51.68
C GLU A 452 38.71 10.47 51.23
N ILE A 453 39.25 11.15 52.23
CA ILE A 453 40.42 12.03 52.16
C ILE A 453 41.51 11.27 51.40
N GLU A 454 42.26 11.99 50.55
CA GLU A 454 43.45 11.48 49.84
C GLU A 454 44.27 10.58 50.76
N SER A 455 44.16 9.27 50.56
CA SER A 455 45.02 8.30 51.21
C SER A 455 46.42 8.46 50.61
N GLU A 456 47.42 8.69 51.45
CA GLU A 456 48.83 8.73 51.08
C GLU A 456 49.20 7.53 50.20
N PRO A 457 50.09 7.71 49.20
CA PRO A 457 50.48 6.62 48.32
C PRO A 457 51.09 5.47 49.14
N PRO A 458 50.69 4.20 48.88
CA PRO A 458 51.36 3.07 49.50
C PRO A 458 52.83 3.02 49.04
N SER A 459 53.67 2.38 49.86
CA SER A 459 55.12 2.22 49.72
C SER A 459 55.66 2.24 48.27
N GLN A 460 56.75 3.00 48.07
CA GLN A 460 57.45 3.28 46.81
C GLN A 460 57.84 2.07 45.94
N ASP A 461 57.78 0.84 46.47
CA ASP A 461 58.21 -0.38 45.77
C ASP A 461 57.25 -0.89 44.67
N CYS A 462 56.04 -0.33 44.56
CA CYS A 462 55.02 -0.78 43.58
C CYS A 462 54.78 0.19 42.41
N PHE A 463 55.56 1.27 42.31
CA PHE A 463 55.42 2.28 41.26
C PHE A 463 56.60 2.26 40.29
N GLU A 464 56.31 2.39 38.99
CA GLU A 464 57.33 2.57 37.96
C GLU A 464 58.04 3.93 38.17
N PRO A 465 59.38 3.98 38.15
CA PRO A 465 60.10 5.23 38.34
C PRO A 465 59.81 6.21 37.20
N VAL A 466 59.30 7.39 37.56
CA VAL A 466 58.94 8.45 36.61
C VAL A 466 60.20 9.18 36.16
N ALA A 467 60.43 9.25 34.85
CA ALA A 467 61.56 10.03 34.31
C ALA A 467 61.40 11.54 34.64
N PRO A 468 62.50 12.26 34.91
CA PRO A 468 62.45 13.66 35.34
C PRO A 468 61.77 14.60 34.33
N GLU A 469 61.69 14.22 33.05
CA GLU A 469 61.03 14.98 31.98
C GLU A 469 59.50 15.07 32.10
N PHE A 470 58.91 14.12 32.84
CA PHE A 470 57.47 13.97 33.03
C PHE A 470 56.99 14.46 34.40
N GLN A 471 57.89 14.80 35.32
CA GLN A 471 57.53 15.33 36.63
C GLN A 471 56.77 16.66 36.49
N GLY A 472 55.53 16.70 36.99
CA GLY A 472 54.65 17.88 36.91
C GLY A 472 53.86 18.03 35.60
N LYS A 473 54.02 17.12 34.62
CA LYS A 473 53.26 17.11 33.35
C LYS A 473 52.16 16.06 33.35
N GLU A 474 51.47 15.89 34.47
CA GLU A 474 50.44 14.84 34.61
C GLU A 474 49.13 15.30 33.97
N ALA A 475 48.74 14.64 32.87
CA ALA A 475 47.53 14.97 32.12
C ALA A 475 46.30 14.26 32.69
N ILE A 476 46.40 12.97 33.01
CA ILE A 476 45.29 12.16 33.51
C ILE A 476 45.77 11.33 34.71
N ARG A 477 45.10 11.50 35.86
CA ARG A 477 45.33 10.69 37.07
C ARG A 477 44.13 9.79 37.32
N ILE A 478 44.34 8.49 37.33
CA ILE A 478 43.36 7.47 37.70
C ILE A 478 43.79 6.90 39.04
N ARG A 479 42.97 7.09 40.08
CA ARG A 479 43.26 6.66 41.45
C ARG A 479 42.18 5.71 41.94
N ASN A 480 42.52 4.73 42.78
CA ASN A 480 41.60 3.86 43.52
C ASN A 480 40.61 3.04 42.65
N VAL A 481 41.05 2.49 41.51
CA VAL A 481 40.17 1.59 40.73
C VAL A 481 40.08 0.22 41.39
N LYS A 482 38.87 -0.19 41.77
CA LYS A 482 38.56 -1.49 42.36
C LYS A 482 37.62 -2.28 41.45
N LYS A 483 37.83 -3.60 41.32
CA LYS A 483 36.94 -4.52 40.60
C LYS A 483 36.68 -5.75 41.45
N GLN A 484 35.42 -5.96 41.82
CA GLN A 484 34.98 -7.09 42.64
C GLN A 484 33.93 -7.90 41.88
N TYR A 485 34.07 -9.22 41.87
CA TYR A 485 33.08 -10.15 41.34
C TYR A 485 32.38 -10.87 42.48
N THR A 486 31.06 -10.99 42.41
CA THR A 486 30.28 -11.81 43.33
C THR A 486 30.21 -13.24 42.79
N CYS A 487 30.92 -14.17 43.41
CA CYS A 487 30.82 -15.60 43.14
C CYS A 487 29.86 -16.26 44.16
N LYS A 488 29.36 -17.45 43.82
CA LYS A 488 28.49 -18.24 44.72
C LYS A 488 29.13 -18.57 46.07
N SER A 489 30.47 -18.52 46.15
CA SER A 489 31.28 -18.78 47.36
C SER A 489 31.73 -17.51 48.11
N GLY A 490 31.33 -16.31 47.68
CA GLY A 490 31.72 -15.05 48.31
C GLY A 490 32.10 -13.95 47.32
N LYS A 491 32.44 -12.77 47.85
CA LYS A 491 32.95 -11.66 47.04
C LYS A 491 34.44 -11.89 46.74
N MET A 492 34.81 -11.98 45.47
CA MET A 492 36.21 -12.09 45.02
C MET A 492 36.66 -10.75 44.45
N GLU A 493 37.65 -10.11 45.07
CA GLU A 493 38.26 -8.90 44.53
C GLU A 493 39.28 -9.28 43.45
N ALA A 494 39.06 -8.82 42.22
CA ALA A 494 39.94 -9.06 41.07
C ALA A 494 40.90 -7.92 40.79
N LEU A 495 40.59 -6.71 41.26
CA LEU A 495 41.47 -5.54 41.18
C LEU A 495 41.27 -4.71 42.44
N LYS A 496 42.36 -4.35 43.10
CA LYS A 496 42.34 -3.52 44.30
C LYS A 496 43.29 -2.34 44.10
N ASP A 497 42.76 -1.13 44.26
CA ASP A 497 43.52 0.11 44.36
C ASP A 497 44.52 0.36 43.22
N LEU A 498 44.06 0.26 41.96
CA LEU A 498 44.91 0.63 40.81
C LEU A 498 45.12 2.15 40.78
N PHE A 499 46.39 2.52 40.69
CA PHE A 499 46.87 3.88 40.49
C PHE A 499 47.55 3.97 39.12
N PHE A 500 47.15 4.93 38.30
CA PHE A 500 47.69 5.10 36.95
C PHE A 500 47.72 6.58 36.56
N ASP A 501 48.90 7.08 36.22
CA ASP A 501 49.14 8.46 35.81
C ASP A 501 49.60 8.47 34.34
N ILE A 502 48.99 9.33 33.53
CA ILE A 502 49.34 9.56 32.13
C ILE A 502 49.93 10.97 32.02
N TYR A 503 51.11 11.08 31.42
CA TYR A 503 51.82 12.34 31.27
C TYR A 503 51.62 12.97 29.89
N GLU A 504 51.76 14.28 29.79
CA GLU A 504 51.61 15.04 28.55
C GLU A 504 52.77 14.73 27.57
N GLY A 505 52.43 14.22 26.39
CA GLY A 505 53.41 13.81 25.37
C GLY A 505 53.76 12.31 25.36
N GLN A 506 53.11 11.52 26.23
CA GLN A 506 53.24 10.05 26.30
C GLN A 506 52.26 9.31 25.40
#